data_AF-A0A2D9N9J6-F1
#
_entry.id   AF-A0A2D9N9J6-F1
#
_cell.length_a   1.000
_cell.length_b   1.000
_cell.length_c   1.000
_cell.angle_alpha   90.00
_cell.angle_beta   90.00
_cell.angle_gamma   90.00
#
_symmetry.space_group_name_H-M   'P 1'
#
loop_
_entity.id
_entity.type
_entity.pdbx_description
1 polymer ?
#
loop_
_entity_poly.entity_id
_entity_poly.type
_entity_poly.pdbx_seq_one_letter_code
_entity_poly.pdbx_strand_id
1 'polypeptide(L)'
;MKYIIIVLAFLAMSCNNKAEDAHAHNEDGSHVGDEIPRLSHTIWTDKTELFVEFPALIVGNPSKFAAHFTVLDKHQPVREGSVMVSLIKDGQGIRNTVDAPSSAGIFSPAIQPKEAGNYQLVFELKTPDYLDKITIDDVTVYANADEAFKDLGSTEDDGSISFLKEQAWKIDFQTAPVVNGKIYDVINTSGIWTPASGSVKTLVAKSNGVVDFAVNNLTEGTQVKQGQLLINVSSQGLASNNLSTEIANARSNFEQSKAEYERKKQLYESKIVPKSEFEKVESNYNIAKSNYQSLTSGVSGGAKEIRAPFDGYITSINAVNGDYVDQGAALVTVGTQQSRVLKTQIAPSYGLTMENAQDIWYQTKDGQWRNIAASGGSILSIAKDVDNNRPLISVFAKVNEDVDMPEGSLTQVQIAMGSATQNTMIPVNALLEDYGSYSVIVQLSGESFERRPVKIGKRNGENVEILEGLQVGEVVVTNGAYQVKMASMSGSTPAHGHEH
;
A
#
# COMPACT_ATOMS: atom_id res chain seq x y z
N MET A 1 14.26 83.95 -40.13
CA MET A 1 15.69 84.30 -40.29
C MET A 1 16.47 83.71 -39.12
N LYS A 2 17.58 83.05 -39.45
CA LYS A 2 18.71 82.59 -38.62
C LYS A 2 18.52 81.33 -37.74
N TYR A 3 19.17 80.29 -38.25
CA TYR A 3 19.53 78.98 -37.70
C TYR A 3 20.41 79.06 -36.44
N ILE A 4 20.41 77.99 -35.63
CA ILE A 4 21.62 77.20 -35.34
C ILE A 4 21.24 75.76 -34.96
N ILE A 5 21.96 74.84 -35.61
CA ILE A 5 21.94 73.38 -35.52
C ILE A 5 23.05 72.97 -34.55
N ILE A 6 22.80 72.02 -33.64
CA ILE A 6 23.84 71.12 -33.13
C ILE A 6 23.25 69.70 -33.07
N VAL A 7 23.78 68.85 -33.94
CA VAL A 7 23.65 67.39 -33.95
C VAL A 7 24.87 66.84 -33.19
N LEU A 8 24.66 65.95 -32.22
CA LEU A 8 25.73 65.16 -31.61
C LEU A 8 25.43 63.67 -31.85
N ALA A 9 26.18 63.09 -32.79
CA ALA A 9 26.27 61.66 -33.02
C ALA A 9 27.45 61.12 -32.20
N PHE A 10 27.24 60.06 -31.43
CA PHE A 10 28.32 59.30 -30.80
C PHE A 10 28.37 57.89 -31.41
N LEU A 11 29.43 57.65 -32.18
CA LEU A 11 29.93 56.32 -32.52
C LEU A 11 30.58 55.70 -31.26
N ALA A 12 30.28 54.45 -30.98
CA ALA A 12 31.14 53.59 -30.16
C ALA A 12 31.75 52.51 -31.06
N MET A 13 33.03 52.67 -31.35
CA MET A 13 33.91 51.62 -31.88
C MET A 13 34.24 50.65 -30.75
N SER A 14 33.95 49.36 -30.95
CA SER A 14 34.43 48.27 -30.11
C SER A 14 35.85 47.88 -30.56
N CYS A 15 36.84 48.14 -29.72
CA CYS A 15 38.20 47.61 -29.88
C CYS A 15 38.36 46.36 -29.00
N ASN A 16 38.67 45.26 -29.67
CA ASN A 16 39.02 43.96 -29.12
C ASN A 16 40.43 44.03 -28.50
N ASN A 17 40.59 43.78 -27.21
CA ASN A 17 41.90 43.60 -26.57
C ASN A 17 41.88 42.30 -25.77
N LYS A 18 42.62 41.29 -26.27
CA LYS A 18 43.07 40.15 -25.47
C LYS A 18 44.11 40.67 -24.49
N ALA A 19 43.83 40.58 -23.20
CA ALA A 19 44.86 40.59 -22.17
C ALA A 19 45.13 39.14 -21.78
N GLU A 20 46.36 38.70 -21.94
CA GLU A 20 46.89 37.50 -21.29
C GLU A 20 46.98 37.80 -19.79
N ASP A 21 46.23 37.06 -18.97
CA ASP A 21 46.33 37.12 -17.52
C ASP A 21 47.68 36.52 -17.08
N ALA A 22 48.57 37.39 -16.62
CA ALA A 22 49.81 37.00 -15.96
C ALA A 22 49.49 36.56 -14.52
N HIS A 23 49.61 35.27 -14.23
CA HIS A 23 49.49 34.74 -12.87
C HIS A 23 50.71 35.15 -12.03
N ALA A 24 50.46 35.60 -10.80
CA ALA A 24 51.51 35.89 -9.83
C ALA A 24 52.08 34.58 -9.26
N HIS A 25 53.41 34.51 -9.17
CA HIS A 25 54.16 33.41 -8.55
C HIS A 25 54.89 33.89 -7.30
N ASN A 26 55.11 32.99 -6.34
CA ASN A 26 56.06 33.16 -5.25
C ASN A 26 57.51 33.22 -5.78
N GLU A 27 58.47 33.65 -4.95
CA GLU A 27 59.91 33.73 -5.31
C GLU A 27 60.53 32.39 -5.76
N ASP A 28 59.84 31.27 -5.51
CA ASP A 28 60.20 29.91 -5.93
C ASP A 28 59.41 29.38 -7.14
N GLY A 29 58.47 30.16 -7.68
CA GLY A 29 57.65 29.79 -8.83
C GLY A 29 56.31 29.11 -8.52
N SER A 30 55.92 28.92 -7.25
CA SER A 30 54.60 28.36 -6.91
C SER A 30 53.48 29.41 -7.09
N HIS A 31 52.27 28.98 -7.51
CA HIS A 31 51.10 29.85 -7.61
C HIS A 31 50.58 30.21 -6.22
N VAL A 32 50.19 31.48 -6.02
CA VAL A 32 49.55 31.95 -4.78
C VAL A 32 48.05 31.67 -4.86
N GLY A 33 47.56 30.69 -4.10
CA GLY A 33 46.12 30.57 -3.78
C GLY A 33 45.40 29.29 -4.18
N ASP A 34 46.08 28.19 -4.50
CA ASP A 34 45.37 26.96 -4.85
C ASP A 34 44.75 26.32 -3.58
N GLU A 35 43.41 26.19 -3.58
CA GLU A 35 42.67 25.48 -2.53
C GLU A 35 43.07 24.00 -2.54
N ILE A 36 43.45 23.45 -1.38
CA ILE A 36 43.82 22.03 -1.23
C ILE A 36 42.73 21.16 -1.87
N PRO A 37 43.06 20.21 -2.77
CA PRO A 37 42.06 19.40 -3.46
C PRO A 37 41.16 18.69 -2.46
N ARG A 38 39.86 18.61 -2.76
CA ARG A 38 38.89 17.93 -1.90
C ARG A 38 38.61 16.54 -2.42
N LEU A 39 38.52 15.60 -1.49
CA LEU A 39 38.06 14.24 -1.74
C LEU A 39 36.66 14.08 -1.19
N SER A 40 35.88 13.24 -1.86
CA SER A 40 34.57 12.81 -1.38
C SER A 40 34.45 11.30 -1.46
N HIS A 41 33.77 10.71 -0.48
CA HIS A 41 33.48 9.28 -0.45
C HIS A 41 32.04 9.06 -0.05
N THR A 42 31.41 8.04 -0.63
CA THR A 42 30.07 7.58 -0.25
C THR A 42 30.10 6.10 0.01
N ILE A 43 29.76 5.70 1.24
CA ILE A 43 29.84 4.33 1.71
C ILE A 43 28.53 3.97 2.39
N TRP A 44 28.01 2.78 2.10
CA TRP A 44 26.80 2.24 2.70
C TRP A 44 27.12 1.06 3.59
N THR A 45 26.44 0.99 4.72
CA THR A 45 26.30 -0.21 5.54
C THR A 45 24.88 -0.76 5.37
N ASP A 46 24.50 -1.72 6.21
CA ASP A 46 23.10 -2.18 6.32
C ASP A 46 22.16 -1.13 6.95
N LYS A 47 22.71 -0.09 7.59
CA LYS A 47 21.94 0.89 8.40
C LYS A 47 22.13 2.33 7.97
N THR A 48 23.31 2.68 7.48
CA THR A 48 23.74 4.06 7.33
C THR A 48 24.44 4.28 5.99
N GLU A 49 24.14 5.41 5.36
CA GLU A 49 24.96 6.00 4.32
C GLU A 49 25.85 7.08 4.95
N LEU A 50 27.16 7.00 4.71
CA LEU A 50 28.11 8.08 4.96
C LEU A 50 28.45 8.73 3.63
N PHE A 51 28.12 10.00 3.47
CA PHE A 51 28.74 10.88 2.48
C PHE A 51 29.70 11.81 3.21
N VAL A 52 30.99 11.70 2.93
CA VAL A 52 32.01 12.52 3.59
C VAL A 52 32.86 13.27 2.59
N GLU A 53 33.06 14.55 2.85
CA GLU A 53 33.97 15.40 2.11
C GLU A 53 35.06 15.96 3.01
N PHE A 54 36.29 16.00 2.52
CA PHE A 54 37.43 16.53 3.26
C PHE A 54 38.54 16.98 2.31
N PRO A 55 39.33 18.00 2.68
CA PRO A 55 40.54 18.34 1.93
C PRO A 55 41.55 17.19 2.00
N ALA A 56 42.37 17.04 0.97
CA ALA A 56 43.48 16.10 0.95
C ALA A 56 44.27 16.14 2.26
N LEU A 57 44.51 14.96 2.83
CA LEU A 57 45.17 14.85 4.13
C LEU A 57 46.66 15.14 3.96
N ILE A 58 47.15 16.20 4.59
CA ILE A 58 48.54 16.65 4.50
C ILE A 58 49.17 16.63 5.89
N VAL A 59 50.40 16.12 5.98
CA VAL A 59 51.16 16.09 7.24
C VAL A 59 51.22 17.49 7.88
N GLY A 60 50.82 17.58 9.15
CA GLY A 60 50.84 18.83 9.92
C GLY A 60 49.66 19.76 9.66
N ASN A 61 48.80 19.50 8.67
CA ASN A 61 47.61 20.31 8.41
C ASN A 61 46.37 19.67 9.05
N PRO A 62 45.59 20.41 9.87
CA PRO A 62 44.32 19.92 10.37
C PRO A 62 43.28 19.89 9.24
N SER A 63 42.75 18.70 8.96
CA SER A 63 41.67 18.48 7.99
C SER A 63 40.35 18.27 8.72
N LYS A 64 39.39 19.15 8.45
CA LYS A 64 38.00 19.03 8.93
C LYS A 64 37.19 18.21 7.94
N PHE A 65 36.45 17.23 8.45
CA PHE A 65 35.54 16.41 7.65
C PHE A 65 34.14 17.03 7.66
N ALA A 66 33.47 17.06 6.52
CA ALA A 66 32.03 17.28 6.43
C ALA A 66 31.38 15.90 6.25
N ALA A 67 31.07 15.24 7.36
CA ALA A 67 30.56 13.87 7.37
C ALA A 67 29.03 13.89 7.53
N HIS A 68 28.33 13.62 6.44
CA HIS A 68 26.88 13.49 6.37
C HIS A 68 26.48 12.03 6.62
N PHE A 69 25.73 11.78 7.68
CA PHE A 69 25.19 10.47 8.01
C PHE A 69 23.68 10.43 7.79
N THR A 70 23.25 9.53 6.92
CA THR A 70 21.84 9.28 6.60
C THR A 70 21.44 7.89 7.08
N VAL A 71 20.34 7.79 7.81
CA VAL A 71 19.67 6.53 8.14
C VAL A 71 18.93 6.03 6.90
N LEU A 72 19.16 4.79 6.50
CA LEU A 72 18.62 4.24 5.24
C LEU A 72 17.10 4.06 5.27
N ASP A 73 16.50 3.81 6.45
CA ASP A 73 15.05 3.84 6.60
C ASP A 73 14.54 5.28 6.43
N LYS A 74 13.77 5.52 5.36
CA LYS A 74 13.19 6.82 4.98
C LYS A 74 14.22 7.93 4.70
N HIS A 75 15.48 7.57 4.47
CA HIS A 75 16.56 8.48 4.09
C HIS A 75 16.67 9.72 4.98
N GLN A 76 16.62 9.55 6.31
CA GLN A 76 16.60 10.67 7.26
C GLN A 76 18.00 10.99 7.82
N PRO A 77 18.28 12.26 8.18
CA PRO A 77 19.55 12.61 8.80
C PRO A 77 19.67 11.99 10.19
N VAL A 78 20.88 11.58 10.57
CA VAL A 78 21.20 11.22 11.96
C VAL A 78 21.17 12.48 12.83
N ARG A 79 20.21 12.57 13.76
CA ARG A 79 19.98 13.80 14.55
C ARG A 79 20.71 13.86 15.88
N GLU A 80 21.07 12.72 16.43
CA GLU A 80 21.66 12.60 17.76
C GLU A 80 22.71 11.48 17.77
N GLY A 81 23.73 11.66 18.60
CA GLY A 81 24.82 10.71 18.74
C GLY A 81 26.19 11.36 18.63
N SER A 82 27.22 10.52 18.70
CA SER A 82 28.62 10.92 18.57
C SER A 82 29.29 10.21 17.40
N VAL A 83 30.26 10.86 16.77
CA VAL A 83 31.11 10.25 15.73
C VAL A 83 32.56 10.34 16.18
N MET A 84 33.25 9.20 16.18
CA MET A 84 34.71 9.15 16.28
C MET A 84 35.29 8.86 14.91
N VAL A 85 36.15 9.75 14.42
CA VAL A 85 36.98 9.50 13.24
C VAL A 85 38.36 9.06 13.68
N SER A 86 38.89 8.03 13.04
CA SER A 86 40.23 7.50 13.28
C SER A 86 40.99 7.34 11.97
N LEU A 87 42.24 7.79 11.94
CA LEU A 87 43.17 7.58 10.83
C LEU A 87 44.23 6.59 11.28
N ILE A 88 44.22 5.38 10.73
CA ILE A 88 44.93 4.20 11.26
C ILE A 88 45.93 3.66 10.23
N LYS A 89 47.16 3.40 10.67
CA LYS A 89 48.24 2.75 9.91
C LYS A 89 48.99 1.79 10.84
N ASP A 90 49.21 0.55 10.39
CA ASP A 90 49.90 -0.49 11.16
C ASP A 90 49.34 -0.72 12.59
N GLY A 91 48.02 -0.57 12.75
CA GLY A 91 47.31 -0.74 14.03
C GLY A 91 47.46 0.43 15.00
N GLN A 92 48.19 1.48 14.64
CA GLN A 92 48.27 2.74 15.39
C GLN A 92 47.54 3.85 14.64
N GLY A 93 46.95 4.80 15.37
CA GLY A 93 46.20 5.86 14.71
C GLY A 93 45.93 7.05 15.59
N ILE A 94 45.61 8.15 14.93
CA ILE A 94 45.11 9.37 15.56
C ILE A 94 43.58 9.39 15.44
N ARG A 95 42.91 9.94 16.44
CA ARG A 95 41.45 9.93 16.53
C ARG A 95 40.92 11.25 17.07
N ASN A 96 39.72 11.58 16.65
CA ASN A 96 38.96 12.73 17.14
C ASN A 96 37.49 12.34 17.26
N THR A 97 36.85 12.80 18.33
CA THR A 97 35.43 12.52 18.59
C THR A 97 34.68 13.83 18.66
N VAL A 98 33.50 13.85 18.03
CA VAL A 98 32.49 14.88 18.18
C VAL A 98 31.26 14.26 18.83
N ASP A 99 30.78 14.87 19.91
CA ASP A 99 29.71 14.30 20.75
C ASP A 99 28.29 14.59 20.24
N ALA A 100 28.18 15.46 19.23
CA ALA A 100 26.91 15.87 18.62
C ALA A 100 27.13 16.35 17.17
N PRO A 101 26.11 16.27 16.32
CA PRO A 101 26.16 16.87 14.98
C PRO A 101 26.13 18.40 15.04
N SER A 102 26.81 19.06 14.09
CA SER A 102 26.80 20.53 13.95
C SER A 102 25.49 21.06 13.37
N SER A 103 24.84 20.25 12.54
CA SER A 103 23.46 20.40 12.08
C SER A 103 22.90 19.01 11.79
N ALA A 104 21.58 18.85 11.64
CA ALA A 104 20.99 17.51 11.49
C ALA A 104 21.69 16.68 10.40
N GLY A 105 22.27 15.53 10.78
CA GLY A 105 23.00 14.62 9.89
C GLY A 105 24.48 14.96 9.68
N ILE A 106 24.94 16.16 10.04
CA ILE A 106 26.29 16.65 9.73
C ILE A 106 27.17 16.60 10.96
N PHE A 107 28.27 15.85 10.88
CA PHE A 107 29.31 15.80 11.90
C PHE A 107 30.59 16.39 11.32
N SER A 108 31.31 17.15 12.15
CA SER A 108 32.51 17.85 11.71
C SER A 108 33.76 17.56 12.55
N PRO A 109 34.20 16.30 12.65
CA PRO A 109 35.45 15.99 13.33
C PRO A 109 36.64 16.53 12.53
N ALA A 110 37.80 16.61 13.17
CA ALA A 110 39.04 17.06 12.53
C ALA A 110 40.23 16.18 12.93
N ILE A 111 41.09 15.88 11.96
CA ILE A 111 42.30 15.09 12.15
C ILE A 111 43.49 15.85 11.57
N GLN A 112 44.63 15.81 12.27
CA GLN A 112 45.89 16.38 11.81
C GLN A 112 46.91 15.24 11.67
N PRO A 113 47.14 14.73 10.45
CA PRO A 113 48.11 13.67 10.20
C PRO A 113 49.53 14.08 10.62
N LYS A 114 50.31 13.10 11.10
CA LYS A 114 51.70 13.33 11.55
C LYS A 114 52.75 12.76 10.59
N GLU A 115 52.37 11.78 9.79
CA GLU A 115 53.27 11.06 8.90
C GLU A 115 52.55 10.74 7.59
N ALA A 116 53.28 10.82 6.48
CA ALA A 116 52.76 10.48 5.16
C ALA A 116 52.60 8.95 4.99
N GLY A 117 51.81 8.57 3.98
CA GLY A 117 51.58 7.19 3.59
C GLY A 117 50.10 6.83 3.52
N ASN A 118 49.81 5.54 3.41
CA ASN A 118 48.44 5.05 3.25
C ASN A 118 47.85 4.64 4.61
N TYR A 119 46.60 5.00 4.82
CA TYR A 119 45.87 4.80 6.06
C TYR A 119 44.47 4.23 5.79
N GLN A 120 43.90 3.61 6.81
CA GLN A 120 42.46 3.41 6.91
C GLN A 120 41.83 4.60 7.60
N LEU A 121 40.79 5.18 7.00
CA LEU A 121 39.97 6.20 7.61
C LEU A 121 38.67 5.55 8.11
N VAL A 122 38.48 5.54 9.43
CA VAL A 122 37.41 4.83 10.10
C VAL A 122 36.49 5.82 10.80
N PHE A 123 35.20 5.74 10.52
CA PHE A 123 34.13 6.47 11.22
C PHE A 123 33.35 5.50 12.08
N GLU A 124 33.33 5.75 13.39
CA GLU A 124 32.50 5.01 14.35
C GLU A 124 31.35 5.92 14.80
N LEU A 125 30.15 5.61 14.29
CA LEU A 125 28.92 6.30 14.62
C LEU A 125 28.24 5.62 15.81
N LYS A 126 27.88 6.41 16.81
CA LYS A 126 27.10 5.95 17.96
C LYS A 126 25.86 6.80 18.12
N THR A 127 24.69 6.21 17.85
CA THR A 127 23.38 6.82 18.10
C THR A 127 22.74 6.20 19.35
N PRO A 128 21.61 6.74 19.85
CA PRO A 128 20.84 6.08 20.91
C PRO A 128 20.35 4.67 20.54
N ASP A 129 20.08 4.44 19.25
CA ASP A 129 19.42 3.22 18.77
C ASP A 129 20.39 2.16 18.23
N TYR A 130 21.54 2.57 17.70
CA TYR A 130 22.51 1.66 17.09
C TYR A 130 23.94 2.20 17.07
N LEU A 131 24.88 1.27 16.87
CA LEU A 131 26.29 1.55 16.56
C LEU A 131 26.55 1.15 15.11
N ASP A 132 27.41 1.91 14.44
CA ASP A 132 27.90 1.58 13.12
C ASP A 132 29.37 1.95 12.93
N LYS A 133 30.07 1.22 12.06
CA LYS A 133 31.48 1.41 11.77
C LYS A 133 31.71 1.36 10.26
N ILE A 134 32.22 2.47 9.72
CA ILE A 134 32.43 2.66 8.28
C ILE A 134 33.92 2.87 8.05
N THR A 135 34.50 2.11 7.14
CA THR A 135 35.94 2.16 6.84
C THR A 135 36.15 2.52 5.38
N ILE A 136 37.01 3.51 5.13
CA ILE A 136 37.54 3.86 3.82
C ILE A 136 38.99 3.39 3.83
N ASP A 137 39.28 2.37 3.03
CA ASP A 137 40.62 1.82 2.86
C ASP A 137 41.45 2.69 1.92
N ASP A 138 42.78 2.54 1.99
CA ASP A 138 43.75 3.14 1.07
C ASP A 138 43.66 4.68 0.95
N VAL A 139 43.40 5.38 2.06
CA VAL A 139 43.42 6.85 2.11
C VAL A 139 44.86 7.35 2.21
N THR A 140 45.29 8.11 1.20
CA THR A 140 46.64 8.70 1.13
C THR A 140 46.74 9.95 2.00
N VAL A 141 47.80 10.00 2.83
CA VAL A 141 48.29 11.22 3.49
C VAL A 141 49.54 11.68 2.77
N TYR A 142 49.49 12.88 2.21
CA TYR A 142 50.56 13.51 1.44
C TYR A 142 51.56 14.23 2.35
N ALA A 143 52.83 14.31 1.92
CA ALA A 143 53.84 15.02 2.70
C ALA A 143 53.65 16.54 2.64
N ASN A 144 53.10 17.05 1.53
CA ASN A 144 52.87 18.48 1.27
C ASN A 144 51.71 18.66 0.27
N ALA A 145 51.29 19.92 0.06
CA ALA A 145 50.18 20.26 -0.83
C ALA A 145 50.51 19.98 -2.31
N ASP A 146 51.74 20.25 -2.76
CA ASP A 146 52.13 20.07 -4.16
C ASP A 146 52.00 18.61 -4.61
N GLU A 147 52.34 17.65 -3.74
CA GLU A 147 52.13 16.22 -3.98
C GLU A 147 50.64 15.88 -4.13
N ALA A 148 49.78 16.46 -3.29
CA ALA A 148 48.34 16.25 -3.35
C ALA A 148 47.75 16.81 -4.67
N PHE A 149 48.15 18.01 -5.08
CA PHE A 149 47.73 18.60 -6.35
C PHE A 149 48.17 17.80 -7.57
N LYS A 150 49.41 17.29 -7.54
CA LYS A 150 49.95 16.49 -8.64
C LYS A 150 49.23 15.15 -8.80
N ASP A 151 48.82 14.55 -7.68
CA ASP A 151 48.17 13.24 -7.67
C ASP A 151 46.67 13.32 -7.99
N LEU A 152 45.96 14.29 -7.39
CA LEU A 152 44.50 14.42 -7.48
C LEU A 152 44.04 15.33 -8.64
N GLY A 153 44.92 16.22 -9.13
CA GLY A 153 44.57 17.22 -10.12
C GLY A 153 43.54 18.25 -9.62
N SER A 154 42.95 18.98 -10.56
CA SER A 154 41.80 19.87 -10.32
C SER A 154 40.50 19.16 -10.69
N THR A 155 39.47 19.29 -9.86
CA THR A 155 38.12 18.75 -10.13
C THR A 155 37.48 19.46 -11.33
N GLU A 156 37.31 18.75 -12.44
CA GLU A 156 36.49 19.20 -13.58
C GLU A 156 35.00 18.90 -13.31
N ASP A 157 34.11 19.75 -13.85
CA ASP A 157 32.67 19.52 -13.82
C ASP A 157 32.34 18.31 -14.70
N ASP A 158 31.92 17.21 -14.06
CA ASP A 158 31.58 15.94 -14.72
C ASP A 158 30.18 15.97 -15.37
N GLY A 159 29.47 17.09 -15.29
CA GLY A 159 28.12 17.25 -15.80
C GLY A 159 27.07 16.50 -14.99
N SER A 160 27.43 16.03 -13.78
CA SER A 160 26.49 15.40 -12.87
C SER A 160 25.51 16.42 -12.27
N ILE A 161 24.36 15.91 -11.85
CA ILE A 161 23.31 16.67 -11.19
C ILE A 161 23.68 16.72 -9.71
N SER A 162 24.06 17.91 -9.23
CA SER A 162 24.24 18.15 -7.80
C SER A 162 22.89 18.25 -7.08
N PHE A 163 22.70 17.45 -6.03
CA PHE A 163 21.54 17.51 -5.15
C PHE A 163 21.95 17.21 -3.71
N LEU A 164 21.95 18.26 -2.87
CA LEU A 164 22.57 18.22 -1.54
C LEU A 164 21.80 17.31 -0.57
N LYS A 165 22.49 16.70 0.39
CA LYS A 165 21.86 15.85 1.43
C LYS A 165 20.80 16.62 2.21
N GLU A 166 21.05 17.88 2.53
CA GLU A 166 20.10 18.72 3.25
C GLU A 166 18.88 19.12 2.39
N GLN A 167 18.98 19.04 1.06
CA GLN A 167 17.82 19.14 0.17
C GLN A 167 17.03 17.83 0.19
N ALA A 168 17.72 16.69 0.07
CA ALA A 168 17.10 15.36 0.13
C ALA A 168 16.36 15.12 1.46
N TRP A 169 16.96 15.47 2.60
CA TRP A 169 16.37 15.32 3.93
C TRP A 169 15.12 16.18 4.19
N LYS A 170 14.83 17.15 3.32
CA LYS A 170 13.65 18.02 3.45
C LYS A 170 12.43 17.50 2.68
N ILE A 171 12.58 16.44 1.90
CA ILE A 171 11.51 15.85 1.09
C ILE A 171 11.36 14.36 1.39
N ASP A 172 10.31 13.74 0.83
CA ASP A 172 10.23 12.28 0.76
C ASP A 172 11.22 11.79 -0.31
N PHE A 173 12.46 11.56 0.13
CA PHE A 173 13.54 11.03 -0.68
C PHE A 173 13.85 9.61 -0.24
N GLN A 174 14.13 8.73 -1.20
CA GLN A 174 14.58 7.38 -0.92
C GLN A 174 15.38 6.85 -2.09
N THR A 175 16.38 6.04 -1.78
CA THR A 175 17.17 5.30 -2.77
C THR A 175 16.98 3.80 -2.58
N ALA A 176 17.27 3.03 -3.62
CA ALA A 176 17.35 1.58 -3.56
C ALA A 176 18.50 1.08 -4.44
N PRO A 177 19.16 -0.01 -4.04
CA PRO A 177 20.13 -0.66 -4.90
C PRO A 177 19.42 -1.35 -6.08
N VAL A 178 20.09 -1.36 -7.22
CA VAL A 178 19.78 -2.24 -8.34
C VAL A 178 20.14 -3.67 -7.92
N VAL A 179 19.16 -4.56 -7.94
CA VAL A 179 19.31 -5.94 -7.45
C VAL A 179 19.12 -6.95 -8.56
N ASN A 180 19.68 -8.14 -8.39
CA ASN A 180 19.31 -9.30 -9.19
C ASN A 180 18.17 -10.03 -8.48
N GLY A 181 17.04 -10.20 -9.15
CA GLY A 181 15.87 -10.81 -8.53
C GLY A 181 14.95 -11.52 -9.51
N LYS A 182 13.95 -12.20 -8.94
CA LYS A 182 12.96 -12.98 -9.68
C LYS A 182 11.87 -12.07 -10.22
N ILE A 183 11.69 -12.09 -11.54
CA ILE A 183 10.53 -11.49 -12.19
C ILE A 183 9.68 -12.53 -12.92
N TYR A 184 8.37 -12.37 -12.85
CA TYR A 184 7.38 -13.24 -13.46
C TYR A 184 6.68 -12.53 -14.61
N ASP A 185 6.04 -13.28 -15.50
CA ASP A 185 5.09 -12.71 -16.45
C ASP A 185 3.85 -12.24 -15.69
N VAL A 186 3.30 -11.09 -16.08
CA VAL A 186 2.18 -10.47 -15.37
C VAL A 186 1.00 -10.23 -16.29
N ILE A 187 -0.16 -10.70 -15.86
CA ILE A 187 -1.45 -10.38 -16.46
C ILE A 187 -2.01 -9.16 -15.73
N ASN A 188 -2.12 -8.04 -16.44
CA ASN A 188 -2.86 -6.86 -15.95
C ASN A 188 -4.35 -7.06 -16.21
N THR A 189 -5.17 -6.93 -15.17
CA THR A 189 -6.63 -7.06 -15.26
C THR A 189 -7.31 -6.27 -14.14
N SER A 190 -8.62 -6.38 -14.03
CA SER A 190 -9.41 -5.87 -12.92
C SER A 190 -10.06 -7.02 -12.15
N GLY A 191 -10.43 -6.73 -10.92
CA GLY A 191 -11.18 -7.63 -10.06
C GLY A 191 -12.29 -6.90 -9.32
N ILE A 192 -13.20 -7.69 -8.78
CA ILE A 192 -14.25 -7.21 -7.88
C ILE A 192 -14.12 -7.87 -6.53
N TRP A 193 -14.40 -7.11 -5.48
CA TRP A 193 -14.50 -7.66 -4.13
C TRP A 193 -15.80 -8.46 -4.00
N THR A 194 -15.70 -9.66 -3.47
CA THR A 194 -16.84 -10.56 -3.28
C THR A 194 -16.96 -10.95 -1.81
N PRO A 195 -18.19 -11.17 -1.32
CA PRO A 195 -18.41 -11.63 0.03
C PRO A 195 -17.70 -12.96 0.28
N ALA A 196 -17.09 -13.10 1.45
CA ALA A 196 -16.73 -14.42 1.93
C ALA A 196 -17.99 -15.26 2.15
N SER A 197 -17.90 -16.58 2.03
CA SER A 197 -19.03 -17.48 2.27
C SER A 197 -19.57 -17.28 3.69
N GLY A 198 -20.83 -16.86 3.81
CA GLY A 198 -21.49 -16.58 5.09
C GLY A 198 -21.51 -15.11 5.53
N SER A 199 -20.75 -14.23 4.87
CA SER A 199 -20.74 -12.78 5.15
C SER A 199 -21.96 -12.04 4.61
N VAL A 200 -22.72 -12.66 3.70
CA VAL A 200 -23.97 -12.13 3.16
C VAL A 200 -25.08 -13.15 3.33
N LYS A 201 -26.24 -12.68 3.81
CA LYS A 201 -27.42 -13.52 3.99
C LYS A 201 -28.68 -12.78 3.57
N THR A 202 -29.40 -13.33 2.59
CA THR A 202 -30.74 -12.89 2.23
C THR A 202 -31.76 -13.51 3.17
N LEU A 203 -32.54 -12.66 3.84
CA LEU A 203 -33.62 -13.05 4.71
C LEU A 203 -34.92 -13.10 3.91
N VAL A 204 -35.63 -14.22 4.04
CA VAL A 204 -36.85 -14.51 3.29
C VAL A 204 -38.08 -14.52 4.19
N ALA A 205 -39.25 -14.28 3.62
CA ALA A 205 -40.52 -14.38 4.31
C ALA A 205 -40.75 -15.82 4.80
N LYS A 206 -41.00 -15.98 6.10
CA LYS A 206 -41.25 -17.30 6.71
C LYS A 206 -42.71 -17.77 6.53
N SER A 207 -43.60 -16.88 6.15
CA SER A 207 -45.03 -17.11 5.91
C SER A 207 -45.58 -16.05 4.95
N ASN A 208 -46.75 -16.31 4.37
CA ASN A 208 -47.48 -15.32 3.60
C ASN A 208 -47.98 -14.20 4.52
N GLY A 209 -47.87 -12.94 4.10
CA GLY A 209 -48.23 -11.81 4.95
C GLY A 209 -48.00 -10.45 4.34
N VAL A 210 -48.50 -9.43 5.03
CA VAL A 210 -48.17 -8.02 4.76
C VAL A 210 -46.89 -7.67 5.53
N VAL A 211 -45.97 -7.01 4.84
CA VAL A 211 -44.68 -6.54 5.35
C VAL A 211 -44.88 -5.29 6.20
N ASP A 212 -44.32 -5.31 7.41
CA ASP A 212 -44.27 -4.19 8.33
C ASP A 212 -42.83 -3.98 8.80
N PHE A 213 -42.22 -2.85 8.45
CA PHE A 213 -40.85 -2.53 8.81
C PHE A 213 -40.76 -2.10 10.27
N ALA A 214 -40.01 -2.84 11.07
CA ALA A 214 -39.79 -2.52 12.48
C ALA A 214 -38.78 -1.38 12.69
N VAL A 215 -37.98 -1.06 11.67
CA VAL A 215 -36.99 0.01 11.68
C VAL A 215 -37.49 1.16 10.83
N ASN A 216 -37.63 2.34 11.43
CA ASN A 216 -37.97 3.56 10.69
C ASN A 216 -36.83 3.91 9.71
N ASN A 217 -37.19 4.19 8.45
CA ASN A 217 -36.26 4.52 7.37
C ASN A 217 -35.20 3.44 7.11
N LEU A 218 -35.61 2.16 7.06
CA LEU A 218 -34.74 1.08 6.60
C LEU A 218 -34.30 1.36 5.15
N THR A 219 -33.03 1.75 4.97
CA THR A 219 -32.40 1.95 3.65
C THR A 219 -31.19 1.06 3.48
N GLU A 220 -30.74 0.88 2.24
CA GLU A 220 -29.43 0.28 1.97
C GLU A 220 -28.32 1.08 2.69
N GLY A 221 -27.33 0.38 3.22
CA GLY A 221 -26.29 0.94 4.08
C GLY A 221 -26.66 1.10 5.57
N THR A 222 -27.92 0.87 5.96
CA THR A 222 -28.33 0.93 7.37
C THR A 222 -27.58 -0.11 8.20
N GLN A 223 -26.92 0.30 9.28
CA GLN A 223 -26.25 -0.61 10.21
C GLN A 223 -27.26 -1.40 11.05
N VAL A 224 -26.96 -2.69 11.24
CA VAL A 224 -27.79 -3.61 12.03
C VAL A 224 -26.95 -4.43 12.99
N LYS A 225 -27.50 -4.73 14.16
CA LYS A 225 -26.90 -5.64 15.14
C LYS A 225 -27.52 -7.03 15.07
N GLN A 226 -26.76 -8.06 15.43
CA GLN A 226 -27.27 -9.41 15.54
C GLN A 226 -28.54 -9.46 16.40
N GLY A 227 -29.58 -10.10 15.88
CA GLY A 227 -30.88 -10.24 16.55
C GLY A 227 -31.79 -9.01 16.45
N GLN A 228 -31.34 -7.89 15.87
CA GLN A 228 -32.17 -6.71 15.64
C GLN A 228 -33.36 -7.06 14.75
N LEU A 229 -34.57 -6.66 15.17
CA LEU A 229 -35.79 -6.84 14.40
C LEU A 229 -35.78 -5.87 13.21
N LEU A 230 -35.95 -6.42 12.00
CA LEU A 230 -35.94 -5.65 10.75
C LEU A 230 -37.35 -5.54 10.18
N ILE A 231 -38.02 -6.68 10.04
CA ILE A 231 -39.31 -6.80 9.35
C ILE A 231 -40.21 -7.75 10.14
N ASN A 232 -41.48 -7.39 10.25
CA ASN A 232 -42.57 -8.24 10.66
C ASN A 232 -43.40 -8.63 9.43
N VAL A 233 -43.70 -9.91 9.27
CA VAL A 233 -44.63 -10.37 8.23
C VAL A 233 -45.92 -10.79 8.90
N SER A 234 -46.94 -9.94 8.80
CA SER A 234 -48.24 -10.17 9.44
C SER A 234 -49.17 -10.94 8.53
N SER A 235 -49.64 -12.09 8.99
CA SER A 235 -50.73 -12.82 8.32
C SER A 235 -52.12 -12.30 8.73
N GLN A 236 -52.17 -11.25 9.56
CA GLN A 236 -53.41 -10.71 10.11
C GLN A 236 -54.21 -9.98 9.03
N GLY A 237 -55.45 -10.42 8.79
CA GLY A 237 -56.31 -9.93 7.71
C GLY A 237 -56.26 -10.74 6.41
N LEU A 238 -55.35 -11.72 6.29
CA LEU A 238 -55.33 -12.68 5.17
C LEU A 238 -56.20 -13.91 5.41
N ALA A 239 -56.54 -14.15 6.67
CA ALA A 239 -57.69 -14.95 7.04
C ALA A 239 -58.92 -14.32 6.37
N SER A 240 -59.39 -14.94 5.29
CA SER A 240 -60.62 -14.59 4.59
C SER A 240 -61.73 -14.25 5.59
N ASN A 241 -62.67 -13.36 5.22
CA ASN A 241 -63.85 -12.99 6.03
C ASN A 241 -64.66 -14.20 6.59
N ASN A 242 -64.36 -15.43 6.15
CA ASN A 242 -64.98 -16.67 6.59
C ASN A 242 -64.20 -17.40 7.69
N LEU A 243 -62.90 -17.16 7.91
CA LEU A 243 -62.11 -17.96 8.87
C LEU A 243 -62.58 -17.75 10.32
N SER A 244 -62.93 -16.51 10.70
CA SER A 244 -63.53 -16.23 12.01
C SER A 244 -64.85 -16.98 12.21
N THR A 245 -65.66 -17.09 11.15
CA THR A 245 -66.92 -17.83 11.13
C THR A 245 -66.69 -19.33 11.20
N GLU A 246 -65.68 -19.85 10.49
CA GLU A 246 -65.28 -21.27 10.53
C GLU A 246 -64.74 -21.68 11.90
N ILE A 247 -63.94 -20.83 12.55
CA ILE A 247 -63.47 -21.05 13.93
C ILE A 247 -64.65 -21.06 14.90
N ALA A 248 -65.60 -20.12 14.76
CA ALA A 248 -66.79 -20.07 15.61
C ALA A 248 -67.67 -21.31 15.44
N ASN A 249 -67.84 -21.80 14.20
CA ASN A 249 -68.56 -23.03 13.88
C ASN A 249 -67.84 -24.26 14.44
N ALA A 250 -66.52 -24.37 14.24
CA ALA A 250 -65.71 -25.47 14.74
C ALA A 250 -65.69 -25.51 16.28
N ARG A 251 -65.62 -24.33 16.93
CA ARG A 251 -65.73 -24.22 18.39
C ARG A 251 -67.08 -24.71 18.89
N SER A 252 -68.18 -24.27 18.27
CA SER A 252 -69.53 -24.69 18.66
C SER A 252 -69.71 -26.21 18.52
N ASN A 253 -69.22 -26.80 17.43
CA ASN A 253 -69.27 -28.25 17.22
C ASN A 253 -68.39 -29.02 18.24
N PHE A 254 -67.22 -28.48 18.57
CA PHE A 254 -66.36 -29.04 19.63
C PHE A 254 -67.02 -29.00 21.00
N GLU A 255 -67.61 -27.86 21.40
CA GLU A 255 -68.30 -27.74 22.69
C GLU A 255 -69.53 -28.66 22.77
N GLN A 256 -70.30 -28.80 21.68
CA GLN A 256 -71.43 -29.73 21.60
C GLN A 256 -70.99 -31.19 21.74
N SER A 257 -70.02 -31.63 20.93
CA SER A 257 -69.51 -33.01 20.97
C SER A 257 -68.83 -33.35 22.30
N LYS A 258 -68.16 -32.37 22.93
CA LYS A 258 -67.60 -32.52 24.28
C LYS A 258 -68.68 -32.76 25.33
N ALA A 259 -69.75 -31.96 25.32
CA ALA A 259 -70.86 -32.15 26.26
C ALA A 259 -71.56 -33.50 26.06
N GLU A 260 -71.68 -33.97 24.82
CA GLU A 260 -72.24 -35.29 24.52
C GLU A 260 -71.31 -36.42 25.00
N TYR A 261 -70.01 -36.31 24.77
CA TYR A 261 -69.00 -37.23 25.28
C TYR A 261 -69.03 -37.34 26.80
N GLU A 262 -69.04 -36.21 27.51
CA GLU A 262 -69.07 -36.19 28.97
C GLU A 262 -70.33 -36.87 29.53
N ARG A 263 -71.51 -36.61 28.94
CA ARG A 263 -72.76 -37.28 29.33
C ARG A 263 -72.70 -38.79 29.05
N LYS A 264 -72.26 -39.20 27.86
CA LYS A 264 -72.21 -40.61 27.46
C LYS A 264 -71.13 -41.39 28.21
N LYS A 265 -70.04 -40.74 28.61
CA LYS A 265 -69.01 -41.32 29.47
C LYS A 265 -69.58 -41.72 30.83
N GLN A 266 -70.32 -40.83 31.50
CA GLN A 266 -70.96 -41.14 32.79
C GLN A 266 -71.95 -42.30 32.68
N LEU A 267 -72.75 -42.33 31.61
CA LEU A 267 -73.71 -43.42 31.36
C LEU A 267 -73.00 -44.75 31.04
N TYR A 268 -71.88 -44.72 30.32
CA TYR A 268 -71.10 -45.91 30.00
C TYR A 268 -70.39 -46.47 31.24
N GLU A 269 -69.79 -45.61 32.07
CA GLU A 269 -69.19 -45.97 33.36
C GLU A 269 -70.23 -46.59 34.31
N SER A 270 -71.47 -46.11 34.24
CA SER A 270 -72.62 -46.66 34.97
C SER A 270 -73.26 -47.90 34.30
N LYS A 271 -72.69 -48.40 33.19
CA LYS A 271 -73.16 -49.55 32.39
C LYS A 271 -74.57 -49.40 31.80
N ILE A 272 -75.03 -48.16 31.58
CA ILE A 272 -76.37 -47.84 31.06
C ILE A 272 -76.40 -47.83 29.51
N VAL A 273 -75.29 -47.53 28.84
CA VAL A 273 -75.19 -47.49 27.37
C VAL A 273 -74.18 -48.51 26.84
N PRO A 274 -74.39 -49.08 25.63
CA PRO A 274 -73.44 -50.00 25.00
C PRO A 274 -72.09 -49.34 24.70
N LYS A 275 -71.01 -50.12 24.76
CA LYS A 275 -69.64 -49.66 24.45
C LYS A 275 -69.53 -49.02 23.07
N SER A 276 -70.16 -49.60 22.06
CA SER A 276 -70.16 -49.09 20.68
C SER A 276 -70.81 -47.71 20.55
N GLU A 277 -71.79 -47.40 21.40
CA GLU A 277 -72.44 -46.09 21.42
C GLU A 277 -71.52 -45.03 22.05
N PHE A 278 -70.78 -45.40 23.11
CA PHE A 278 -69.77 -44.53 23.71
C PHE A 278 -68.61 -44.26 22.76
N GLU A 279 -68.04 -45.30 22.13
CA GLU A 279 -66.92 -45.17 21.18
C GLU A 279 -67.27 -44.27 19.99
N LYS A 280 -68.52 -44.30 19.51
CA LYS A 280 -69.00 -43.40 18.45
C LYS A 280 -68.94 -41.93 18.87
N VAL A 281 -69.37 -41.63 20.10
CA VAL A 281 -69.38 -40.26 20.64
C VAL A 281 -67.95 -39.80 20.97
N GLU A 282 -67.10 -40.69 21.46
CA GLU A 282 -65.67 -40.43 21.65
C GLU A 282 -64.96 -40.08 20.34
N SER A 283 -65.23 -40.83 19.27
CA SER A 283 -64.70 -40.55 17.93
C SER A 283 -65.16 -39.18 17.42
N ASN A 284 -66.45 -38.86 17.54
CA ASN A 284 -66.99 -37.56 17.13
C ASN A 284 -66.37 -36.40 17.91
N TYR A 285 -66.17 -36.56 19.22
CA TYR A 285 -65.46 -35.58 20.05
C TYR A 285 -64.02 -35.38 19.58
N ASN A 286 -63.28 -36.46 19.31
CA ASN A 286 -61.88 -36.38 18.85
C ASN A 286 -61.76 -35.73 17.47
N ILE A 287 -62.68 -35.98 16.55
CA ILE A 287 -62.75 -35.32 15.24
C ILE A 287 -63.01 -33.83 15.41
N ALA A 288 -64.04 -33.44 16.18
CA ALA A 288 -64.40 -32.05 16.39
C ALA A 288 -63.28 -31.28 17.12
N LYS A 289 -62.62 -31.92 18.09
CA LYS A 289 -61.44 -31.38 18.78
C LYS A 289 -60.28 -31.13 17.82
N SER A 290 -59.96 -32.11 16.98
CA SER A 290 -58.84 -32.00 16.03
C SER A 290 -59.10 -30.91 14.98
N ASN A 291 -60.34 -30.77 14.51
CA ASN A 291 -60.74 -29.72 13.58
C ASN A 291 -60.70 -28.32 14.21
N TYR A 292 -61.16 -28.16 15.45
CA TYR A 292 -61.04 -26.90 16.16
C TYR A 292 -59.58 -26.53 16.43
N GLN A 293 -58.75 -27.51 16.81
CA GLN A 293 -57.32 -27.31 17.04
C GLN A 293 -56.55 -26.98 15.76
N SER A 294 -56.85 -27.58 14.62
CA SER A 294 -56.18 -27.27 13.35
C SER A 294 -56.50 -25.85 12.87
N LEU A 295 -57.77 -25.44 12.95
CA LEU A 295 -58.21 -24.09 12.57
C LEU A 295 -57.63 -23.01 13.50
N THR A 296 -57.52 -23.27 14.80
CA THR A 296 -56.90 -22.34 15.76
C THR A 296 -55.36 -22.33 15.69
N SER A 297 -54.74 -23.45 15.31
CA SER A 297 -53.29 -23.50 15.05
C SER A 297 -52.91 -22.67 13.82
N GLY A 298 -53.78 -22.61 12.80
CA GLY A 298 -53.63 -21.68 11.66
C GLY A 298 -53.73 -20.20 12.03
N VAL A 299 -54.44 -19.87 13.11
CA VAL A 299 -54.60 -18.51 13.67
C VAL A 299 -53.44 -18.12 14.58
N SER A 300 -52.60 -19.07 14.98
CA SER A 300 -51.34 -18.82 15.69
C SER A 300 -50.28 -18.12 14.81
N GLY A 301 -50.64 -17.74 13.57
CA GLY A 301 -49.88 -16.93 12.63
C GLY A 301 -49.79 -15.46 13.04
N GLY A 302 -49.44 -15.18 14.30
CA GLY A 302 -48.96 -13.85 14.69
C GLY A 302 -47.76 -13.46 13.82
N ALA A 303 -47.52 -12.15 13.69
CA ALA A 303 -46.49 -11.59 12.83
C ALA A 303 -45.16 -12.36 12.96
N LYS A 304 -44.62 -12.84 11.84
CA LYS A 304 -43.33 -13.53 11.83
C LYS A 304 -42.22 -12.51 11.76
N GLU A 305 -41.38 -12.54 12.79
CA GLU A 305 -40.23 -11.67 12.90
C GLU A 305 -39.06 -12.15 12.03
N ILE A 306 -38.49 -11.20 11.30
CA ILE A 306 -37.28 -11.32 10.52
C ILE A 306 -36.21 -10.46 11.19
N ARG A 307 -35.17 -11.12 11.72
CA ARG A 307 -34.11 -10.52 12.51
C ARG A 307 -32.76 -10.64 11.82
N ALA A 308 -31.90 -9.65 12.01
CA ALA A 308 -30.53 -9.66 11.49
C ALA A 308 -29.75 -10.87 12.05
N PRO A 309 -29.06 -11.64 11.20
CA PRO A 309 -28.37 -12.88 11.61
C PRO A 309 -27.02 -12.63 12.31
N PHE A 310 -26.41 -11.47 12.06
CA PHE A 310 -25.11 -11.04 12.57
C PHE A 310 -25.02 -9.50 12.52
N ASP A 311 -23.99 -8.93 13.14
CA ASP A 311 -23.67 -7.50 13.04
C ASP A 311 -23.22 -7.15 11.62
N GLY A 312 -23.78 -6.09 11.03
CA GLY A 312 -23.49 -5.74 9.64
C GLY A 312 -24.31 -4.55 9.13
N TYR A 313 -24.62 -4.56 7.83
CA TYR A 313 -25.45 -3.53 7.20
C TYR A 313 -26.39 -4.13 6.15
N ILE A 314 -27.45 -3.40 5.82
CA ILE A 314 -28.40 -3.79 4.77
C ILE A 314 -27.77 -3.57 3.40
N THR A 315 -27.61 -4.63 2.61
CA THR A 315 -27.05 -4.55 1.24
C THR A 315 -28.11 -4.36 0.17
N SER A 316 -29.30 -4.94 0.37
CA SER A 316 -30.44 -4.73 -0.52
C SER A 316 -31.77 -4.92 0.20
N ILE A 317 -32.79 -4.18 -0.24
CA ILE A 317 -34.17 -4.29 0.24
C ILE A 317 -35.04 -4.66 -0.96
N ASN A 318 -35.70 -5.81 -0.88
CA ASN A 318 -36.47 -6.39 -1.99
C ASN A 318 -37.99 -6.31 -1.75
N ALA A 319 -38.42 -5.82 -0.59
CA ALA A 319 -39.83 -5.62 -0.23
C ALA A 319 -40.08 -4.18 0.19
N VAL A 320 -41.28 -3.66 -0.05
CA VAL A 320 -41.71 -2.33 0.42
C VAL A 320 -42.58 -2.49 1.67
N ASN A 321 -42.53 -1.52 2.57
CA ASN A 321 -43.41 -1.49 3.73
C ASN A 321 -44.88 -1.45 3.28
N GLY A 322 -45.70 -2.38 3.76
CA GLY A 322 -47.09 -2.58 3.34
C GLY A 322 -47.29 -3.57 2.19
N ASP A 323 -46.24 -4.09 1.57
CA ASP A 323 -46.37 -5.08 0.51
C ASP A 323 -46.89 -6.42 1.03
N TYR A 324 -47.66 -7.11 0.19
CA TYR A 324 -47.96 -8.53 0.41
C TYR A 324 -46.83 -9.39 -0.17
N VAL A 325 -46.34 -10.35 0.61
CA VAL A 325 -45.28 -11.29 0.22
C VAL A 325 -45.71 -12.73 0.46
N ASP A 326 -45.31 -13.61 -0.44
CA ASP A 326 -45.44 -15.05 -0.28
C ASP A 326 -44.28 -15.64 0.53
N GLN A 327 -44.51 -16.79 1.15
CA GLN A 327 -43.48 -17.55 1.85
C GLN A 327 -42.32 -17.88 0.89
N GLY A 328 -41.10 -17.62 1.35
CA GLY A 328 -39.87 -17.79 0.57
C GLY A 328 -39.47 -16.55 -0.26
N ALA A 329 -40.32 -15.53 -0.37
CA ALA A 329 -39.95 -14.28 -1.02
C ALA A 329 -38.77 -13.61 -0.31
N ALA A 330 -37.79 -13.12 -1.07
CA ALA A 330 -36.67 -12.36 -0.53
C ALA A 330 -37.15 -11.01 0.00
N LEU A 331 -36.75 -10.65 1.22
CA LEU A 331 -37.17 -9.39 1.87
C LEU A 331 -36.01 -8.41 1.97
N VAL A 332 -34.93 -8.82 2.61
CA VAL A 332 -33.78 -7.96 2.89
C VAL A 332 -32.50 -8.79 2.91
N THR A 333 -31.41 -8.24 2.41
CA THR A 333 -30.09 -8.88 2.46
C THR A 333 -29.21 -8.12 3.45
N VAL A 334 -28.54 -8.86 4.34
CA VAL A 334 -27.58 -8.32 5.32
C VAL A 334 -26.19 -8.78 4.94
N GLY A 335 -25.25 -7.85 4.88
CA GLY A 335 -23.84 -8.08 4.57
C GLY A 335 -22.90 -7.55 5.66
N THR A 336 -21.61 -7.90 5.58
CA THR A 336 -20.54 -7.39 6.46
C THR A 336 -19.55 -6.57 5.64
N GLN A 337 -18.82 -5.63 6.24
CA GLN A 337 -17.82 -4.82 5.53
C GLN A 337 -16.53 -5.59 5.20
N GLN A 338 -16.35 -6.79 5.75
CA GLN A 338 -15.14 -7.59 5.57
C GLN A 338 -15.21 -8.40 4.28
N SER A 339 -14.81 -7.77 3.18
CA SER A 339 -14.56 -8.47 1.91
C SER A 339 -13.20 -9.18 1.98
N ARG A 340 -13.20 -10.52 1.82
CA ARG A 340 -11.98 -11.33 1.87
C ARG A 340 -11.73 -12.16 0.62
N VAL A 341 -12.56 -11.99 -0.41
CA VAL A 341 -12.41 -12.72 -1.66
C VAL A 341 -12.37 -11.75 -2.82
N LEU A 342 -11.24 -11.72 -3.52
CA LEU A 342 -11.06 -11.00 -4.77
C LEU A 342 -11.39 -11.94 -5.93
N LYS A 343 -12.35 -11.55 -6.77
CA LYS A 343 -12.68 -12.25 -8.01
C LYS A 343 -12.18 -11.44 -9.19
N THR A 344 -11.25 -12.00 -9.97
CA THR A 344 -10.77 -11.40 -11.21
C THR A 344 -11.13 -12.26 -12.41
N GLN A 345 -11.18 -11.66 -13.60
CA GLN A 345 -11.51 -12.33 -14.84
C GLN A 345 -10.42 -12.09 -15.88
N ILE A 346 -10.03 -13.14 -16.59
CA ILE A 346 -8.96 -13.08 -17.60
C ILE A 346 -9.35 -13.83 -18.87
N ALA A 347 -8.74 -13.45 -19.99
CA ALA A 347 -8.92 -14.17 -21.26
C ALA A 347 -8.28 -15.56 -21.20
N PRO A 348 -8.90 -16.61 -21.79
CA PRO A 348 -8.31 -17.95 -21.86
C PRO A 348 -6.94 -18.01 -22.55
N SER A 349 -6.65 -17.06 -23.44
CA SER A 349 -5.38 -16.96 -24.18
C SER A 349 -4.16 -16.79 -23.27
N TYR A 350 -4.33 -16.31 -22.04
CA TYR A 350 -3.25 -16.24 -21.08
C TYR A 350 -2.79 -17.61 -20.58
N GLY A 351 -3.61 -18.66 -20.71
CA GLY A 351 -3.24 -20.02 -20.32
C GLY A 351 -2.93 -20.17 -18.82
N LEU A 352 -3.53 -19.32 -17.97
CA LEU A 352 -3.33 -19.36 -16.52
C LEU A 352 -3.95 -20.64 -15.93
N THR A 353 -3.18 -21.36 -15.13
CA THR A 353 -3.58 -22.55 -14.38
C THR A 353 -3.12 -22.43 -12.93
N MET A 354 -3.62 -23.29 -12.04
CA MET A 354 -3.14 -23.30 -10.64
C MET A 354 -1.65 -23.70 -10.52
N GLU A 355 -1.10 -24.38 -11.53
CA GLU A 355 0.29 -24.83 -11.54
C GLU A 355 1.26 -23.73 -11.95
N ASN A 356 0.83 -22.83 -12.85
CA ASN A 356 1.67 -21.74 -13.34
C ASN A 356 1.35 -20.38 -12.72
N ALA A 357 0.24 -20.22 -12.00
CA ALA A 357 -0.05 -19.02 -11.22
C ALA A 357 0.88 -18.95 -10.00
N GLN A 358 1.51 -17.80 -9.82
CA GLN A 358 2.55 -17.62 -8.81
C GLN A 358 2.04 -16.76 -7.65
N ASP A 359 1.44 -15.61 -7.97
CA ASP A 359 0.96 -14.69 -6.96
C ASP A 359 0.01 -13.63 -7.55
N ILE A 360 -0.64 -12.83 -6.70
CA ILE A 360 -1.55 -11.76 -7.09
C ILE A 360 -1.25 -10.48 -6.30
N TRP A 361 -1.22 -9.36 -7.02
CA TRP A 361 -1.22 -8.03 -6.44
C TRP A 361 -2.55 -7.34 -6.74
N TYR A 362 -3.02 -6.52 -5.81
CA TYR A 362 -4.22 -5.71 -5.95
C TYR A 362 -4.00 -4.30 -5.43
N GLN A 363 -4.84 -3.36 -5.85
CA GLN A 363 -4.80 -1.99 -5.34
C GLN A 363 -5.92 -1.72 -4.33
N THR A 364 -5.57 -1.12 -3.18
CA THR A 364 -6.57 -0.54 -2.27
C THR A 364 -6.81 0.94 -2.57
N LYS A 365 -5.82 1.60 -3.16
CA LYS A 365 -5.85 2.99 -3.62
C LYS A 365 -4.98 3.07 -4.87
N ASP A 366 -5.24 4.07 -5.72
CA ASP A 366 -4.46 4.26 -6.94
C ASP A 366 -2.96 4.34 -6.63
N GLY A 367 -2.18 3.49 -7.30
CA GLY A 367 -0.74 3.39 -7.14
C GLY A 367 -0.25 2.62 -5.90
N GLN A 368 -1.14 2.23 -4.98
CA GLN A 368 -0.80 1.45 -3.80
C GLN A 368 -1.08 -0.04 -4.01
N TRP A 369 -0.09 -0.75 -4.55
CA TRP A 369 -0.13 -2.20 -4.75
C TRP A 369 0.13 -2.96 -3.45
N ARG A 370 -0.65 -4.02 -3.22
CA ARG A 370 -0.50 -4.95 -2.11
C ARG A 370 -0.45 -6.37 -2.64
N ASN A 371 0.39 -7.19 -2.02
CA ASN A 371 0.57 -8.59 -2.38
C ASN A 371 -0.33 -9.48 -1.50
N ILE A 372 -1.07 -10.42 -2.11
CA ILE A 372 -1.96 -11.30 -1.33
C ILE A 372 -1.18 -12.25 -0.42
N ALA A 373 -0.06 -12.81 -0.87
CA ALA A 373 0.72 -13.78 -0.12
C ALA A 373 1.39 -13.16 1.12
N ALA A 374 1.85 -11.90 1.01
CA ALA A 374 2.46 -11.14 2.10
C ALA A 374 1.51 -10.92 3.29
N SER A 375 0.19 -10.91 3.06
CA SER A 375 -0.83 -10.85 4.11
C SER A 375 -1.35 -12.24 4.52
N GLY A 376 -0.76 -13.33 4.01
CA GLY A 376 -1.19 -14.71 4.25
C GLY A 376 -2.41 -15.13 3.41
N GLY A 377 -2.80 -14.32 2.43
CA GLY A 377 -3.80 -14.68 1.42
C GLY A 377 -3.29 -15.75 0.45
N SER A 378 -4.17 -16.22 -0.43
CA SER A 378 -3.81 -17.26 -1.41
C SER A 378 -4.79 -17.30 -2.59
N ILE A 379 -4.36 -17.82 -3.73
CA ILE A 379 -5.28 -18.15 -4.83
C ILE A 379 -6.13 -19.35 -4.38
N LEU A 380 -7.45 -19.20 -4.41
CA LEU A 380 -8.41 -20.23 -4.01
C LEU A 380 -8.73 -21.19 -5.15
N SER A 381 -9.01 -20.64 -6.32
CA SER A 381 -9.38 -21.44 -7.50
C SER A 381 -9.26 -20.63 -8.79
N ILE A 382 -9.05 -21.34 -9.88
CA ILE A 382 -9.14 -20.84 -11.26
C ILE A 382 -10.19 -21.69 -11.95
N ALA A 383 -11.24 -21.04 -12.48
CA ALA A 383 -12.33 -21.71 -13.18
C ALA A 383 -11.80 -22.41 -14.45
N LYS A 384 -12.38 -23.56 -14.79
CA LYS A 384 -11.93 -24.37 -15.95
C LYS A 384 -12.87 -24.28 -17.16
N ASP A 385 -14.04 -23.66 -16.98
CA ASP A 385 -15.08 -23.58 -17.99
C ASP A 385 -15.37 -22.13 -18.35
N VAL A 386 -15.56 -21.88 -19.64
CA VAL A 386 -16.07 -20.64 -20.20
C VAL A 386 -17.24 -20.98 -21.13
N ASP A 387 -18.20 -20.08 -21.24
CA ASP A 387 -19.36 -20.24 -22.14
C ASP A 387 -19.58 -18.97 -22.97
N ASN A 388 -20.46 -19.01 -23.96
CA ASN A 388 -20.73 -17.86 -24.85
C ASN A 388 -21.18 -16.59 -24.10
N ASN A 389 -21.80 -16.73 -22.92
CA ASN A 389 -22.23 -15.61 -22.09
C ASN A 389 -21.15 -15.17 -21.09
N ARG A 390 -20.15 -16.03 -20.82
CA ARG A 390 -19.04 -15.80 -19.88
C ARG A 390 -17.72 -16.29 -20.49
N PRO A 391 -17.17 -15.55 -21.46
CA PRO A 391 -15.97 -15.97 -22.20
C PRO A 391 -14.66 -15.83 -21.40
N LEU A 392 -14.71 -15.27 -20.18
CA LEU A 392 -13.54 -15.04 -19.33
C LEU A 392 -13.43 -16.08 -18.22
N ILE A 393 -12.20 -16.53 -17.95
CA ILE A 393 -11.88 -17.41 -16.83
C ILE A 393 -11.90 -16.59 -15.54
N SER A 394 -12.64 -17.06 -14.54
CA SER A 394 -12.67 -16.43 -13.22
C SER A 394 -11.57 -17.00 -12.32
N VAL A 395 -10.82 -16.13 -11.66
CA VAL A 395 -9.83 -16.46 -10.63
C VAL A 395 -10.32 -15.89 -9.31
N PHE A 396 -10.35 -16.72 -8.28
CA PHE A 396 -10.74 -16.34 -6.93
C PHE A 396 -9.52 -16.37 -6.03
N ALA A 397 -9.30 -15.31 -5.27
CA ALA A 397 -8.20 -15.20 -4.33
C ALA A 397 -8.70 -14.75 -2.96
N LYS A 398 -8.17 -15.36 -1.91
CA LYS A 398 -8.40 -14.98 -0.53
C LYS A 398 -7.44 -13.87 -0.15
N VAL A 399 -7.99 -12.80 0.43
CA VAL A 399 -7.24 -11.71 1.05
C VAL A 399 -7.52 -11.75 2.54
N ASN A 400 -6.47 -11.89 3.34
CA ASN A 400 -6.59 -12.01 4.80
C ASN A 400 -6.50 -10.68 5.52
N GLU A 401 -6.00 -9.64 4.85
CA GLU A 401 -6.05 -8.29 5.38
C GLU A 401 -7.51 -7.81 5.43
N ASP A 402 -7.87 -7.06 6.47
CA ASP A 402 -9.17 -6.41 6.53
C ASP A 402 -9.18 -5.27 5.52
N VAL A 403 -9.66 -5.57 4.31
CA VAL A 403 -9.82 -4.59 3.26
C VAL A 403 -11.18 -3.93 3.42
N ASP A 404 -11.18 -2.65 3.79
CA ASP A 404 -12.38 -1.81 3.87
C ASP A 404 -12.80 -1.36 2.46
N MET A 405 -13.28 -2.32 1.67
CA MET A 405 -13.80 -2.10 0.32
C MET A 405 -15.23 -2.63 0.24
N PRO A 406 -16.18 -1.83 -0.28
CA PRO A 406 -17.53 -2.30 -0.55
C PRO A 406 -17.51 -3.54 -1.44
N GLU A 407 -18.35 -4.52 -1.12
CA GLU A 407 -18.57 -5.66 -2.00
C GLU A 407 -19.07 -5.18 -3.37
N GLY A 408 -18.57 -5.81 -4.43
CA GLY A 408 -18.84 -5.43 -5.82
C GLY A 408 -18.00 -4.27 -6.34
N SER A 409 -17.24 -3.56 -5.50
CA SER A 409 -16.33 -2.51 -5.98
C SER A 409 -15.18 -3.09 -6.80
N LEU A 410 -14.70 -2.29 -7.76
CA LEU A 410 -13.66 -2.67 -8.71
C LEU A 410 -12.28 -2.29 -8.17
N THR A 411 -11.29 -3.14 -8.40
CA THR A 411 -9.87 -2.89 -8.09
C THR A 411 -8.98 -3.35 -9.24
N GLN A 412 -7.82 -2.71 -9.41
CA GLN A 412 -6.80 -3.19 -10.34
C GLN A 412 -6.10 -4.43 -9.77
N VAL A 413 -5.83 -5.40 -10.63
CA VAL A 413 -5.26 -6.69 -10.25
C VAL A 413 -4.14 -7.06 -11.21
N GLN A 414 -3.06 -7.59 -10.66
CA GLN A 414 -1.95 -8.16 -11.40
C GLN A 414 -1.74 -9.60 -10.97
N ILE A 415 -1.73 -10.52 -11.92
CA ILE A 415 -1.50 -11.95 -11.66
C ILE A 415 -0.13 -12.31 -12.20
N ALA A 416 0.79 -12.70 -11.33
CA ALA A 416 2.07 -13.27 -11.74
C ALA A 416 1.90 -14.73 -12.15
N MET A 417 2.52 -15.10 -13.27
CA MET A 417 2.47 -16.44 -13.81
C MET A 417 3.79 -16.88 -14.46
N GLY A 418 3.89 -18.19 -14.68
CA GLY A 418 5.04 -18.80 -15.34
C GLY A 418 6.22 -19.02 -14.42
N SER A 419 7.40 -19.22 -15.02
CA SER A 419 8.64 -19.42 -14.28
C SER A 419 9.35 -18.09 -14.07
N ALA A 420 9.86 -17.87 -12.86
CA ALA A 420 10.69 -16.70 -12.58
C ALA A 420 11.98 -16.72 -13.39
N THR A 421 12.35 -15.58 -13.96
CA THR A 421 13.69 -15.32 -14.49
C THR A 421 14.47 -14.44 -13.50
N GLN A 422 15.76 -14.75 -13.31
CA GLN A 422 16.67 -13.94 -12.49
C GLN A 422 17.26 -12.82 -13.35
N ASN A 423 16.83 -11.60 -13.10
CA ASN A 423 17.17 -10.44 -13.91
C ASN A 423 17.54 -9.24 -13.04
N THR A 424 18.30 -8.32 -13.63
CA THR A 424 18.52 -6.97 -13.08
C THR A 424 17.19 -6.25 -12.95
N MET A 425 16.86 -5.77 -11.75
CA MET A 425 15.59 -5.11 -11.48
C MET A 425 15.74 -3.93 -10.52
N ILE A 426 14.79 -3.01 -10.63
CA ILE A 426 14.64 -1.86 -9.73
C ILE A 426 13.17 -1.75 -9.28
N PRO A 427 12.90 -1.07 -8.15
CA PRO A 427 11.54 -0.70 -7.78
C PRO A 427 10.88 0.15 -8.88
N VAL A 428 9.60 -0.11 -9.15
CA VAL A 428 8.82 0.58 -10.19
C VAL A 428 8.80 2.10 -10.01
N ASN A 429 8.80 2.59 -8.76
CA ASN A 429 8.79 4.02 -8.45
C ASN A 429 10.11 4.75 -8.77
N ALA A 430 11.21 4.04 -9.02
CA ALA A 430 12.45 4.66 -9.53
C ALA A 430 12.38 5.01 -11.02
N LEU A 431 11.39 4.50 -11.75
CA LEU A 431 11.28 4.67 -13.19
C LEU A 431 10.61 6.00 -13.54
N LEU A 432 11.30 6.83 -14.31
CA LEU A 432 10.77 8.04 -14.91
C LEU A 432 10.37 7.76 -16.37
N GLU A 433 9.14 8.10 -16.74
CA GLU A 433 8.63 8.00 -18.10
C GLU A 433 8.38 9.40 -18.68
N ASP A 434 8.99 9.68 -19.84
CA ASP A 434 8.69 10.86 -20.65
C ASP A 434 8.34 10.40 -22.07
N TYR A 435 7.06 10.51 -22.45
CA TYR A 435 6.55 10.18 -23.80
C TYR A 435 6.96 8.77 -24.30
N GLY A 436 6.87 7.75 -23.45
CA GLY A 436 7.24 6.37 -23.78
C GLY A 436 8.74 6.08 -23.77
N SER A 437 9.58 7.06 -23.43
CA SER A 437 10.99 6.86 -23.14
C SER A 437 11.20 6.74 -21.63
N TYR A 438 11.99 5.76 -21.22
CA TYR A 438 12.24 5.46 -19.81
C TYR A 438 13.65 5.86 -19.38
N SER A 439 13.75 6.40 -18.17
CA SER A 439 15.02 6.78 -17.55
C SER A 439 14.94 6.61 -16.03
N VAL A 440 16.10 6.60 -15.37
CA VAL A 440 16.22 6.62 -13.91
C VAL A 440 17.17 7.73 -13.49
N ILE A 441 17.15 8.08 -12.20
CA ILE A 441 18.18 8.90 -11.58
C ILE A 441 19.11 7.95 -10.80
N VAL A 442 20.35 7.84 -11.25
CA VAL A 442 21.41 7.05 -10.62
C VAL A 442 22.21 7.94 -9.69
N GLN A 443 22.48 7.48 -8.47
CA GLN A 443 23.39 8.16 -7.55
C GLN A 443 24.81 7.68 -7.85
N LEU A 444 25.65 8.59 -8.35
CA LEU A 444 27.06 8.30 -8.66
C LEU A 444 27.91 8.37 -7.39
N SER A 445 27.65 9.39 -6.57
CA SER A 445 28.21 9.60 -5.24
C SER A 445 27.25 10.48 -4.44
N GLY A 446 27.51 10.70 -3.15
CA GLY A 446 26.58 11.18 -2.14
C GLY A 446 25.57 12.20 -2.63
N GLU A 447 26.05 13.28 -3.23
CA GLU A 447 25.23 14.39 -3.76
C GLU A 447 25.29 14.52 -5.29
N SER A 448 25.96 13.60 -5.98
CA SER A 448 26.12 13.59 -7.43
C SER A 448 25.22 12.53 -8.06
N PHE A 449 24.39 12.96 -9.00
CA PHE A 449 23.40 12.11 -9.66
C PHE A 449 23.50 12.22 -11.18
N GLU A 450 23.07 11.17 -11.87
CA GLU A 450 23.00 11.15 -13.33
C GLU A 450 21.61 10.70 -13.75
N ARG A 451 21.04 11.38 -14.76
CA ARG A 451 19.85 10.87 -15.42
C ARG A 451 20.26 9.90 -16.52
N ARG A 452 19.96 8.62 -16.32
CA ARG A 452 20.35 7.56 -17.26
C ARG A 452 19.15 6.97 -18.00
N PRO A 453 19.16 6.92 -19.34
CA PRO A 453 18.13 6.21 -20.10
C PRO A 453 18.24 4.71 -19.86
N VAL A 454 17.09 4.02 -19.75
CA VAL A 454 17.05 2.57 -19.53
C VAL A 454 16.08 1.90 -20.48
N LYS A 455 16.37 0.64 -20.81
CA LYS A 455 15.45 -0.22 -21.53
C LYS A 455 14.81 -1.19 -20.56
N ILE A 456 13.50 -1.11 -20.42
CA ILE A 456 12.75 -1.96 -19.49
C ILE A 456 12.28 -3.24 -20.17
N GLY A 457 12.17 -4.30 -19.38
CA GLY A 457 11.60 -5.58 -19.77
C GLY A 457 10.25 -5.81 -19.10
N LYS A 458 10.10 -6.96 -18.47
CA LYS A 458 8.91 -7.31 -17.70
C LYS A 458 8.76 -6.37 -16.50
N ARG A 459 7.53 -6.20 -16.04
CA ARG A 459 7.20 -5.45 -14.84
C ARG A 459 6.19 -6.23 -14.04
N ASN A 460 6.40 -6.28 -12.72
CA ASN A 460 5.35 -6.62 -11.78
C ASN A 460 4.98 -5.38 -10.95
N GLY A 461 3.97 -5.48 -10.10
CA GLY A 461 3.41 -4.33 -9.38
C GLY A 461 4.41 -3.59 -8.49
N GLU A 462 5.55 -4.21 -8.23
CA GLU A 462 6.58 -3.75 -7.30
C GLU A 462 7.90 -3.40 -7.98
N ASN A 463 8.35 -4.24 -8.91
CA ASN A 463 9.66 -4.17 -9.56
C ASN A 463 9.54 -4.21 -11.10
N VAL A 464 10.51 -3.58 -11.77
CA VAL A 464 10.66 -3.59 -13.22
C VAL A 464 12.03 -4.16 -13.60
N GLU A 465 12.04 -5.07 -14.57
CA GLU A 465 13.25 -5.61 -15.18
C GLU A 465 13.94 -4.56 -16.03
N ILE A 466 15.26 -4.49 -15.92
CA ILE A 466 16.13 -3.62 -16.69
C ILE A 466 16.95 -4.49 -17.65
N LEU A 467 16.69 -4.33 -18.94
CA LEU A 467 17.40 -5.03 -20.01
C LEU A 467 18.73 -4.35 -20.34
N GLU A 468 18.76 -3.02 -20.32
CA GLU A 468 19.93 -2.20 -20.65
C GLU A 468 19.95 -0.92 -19.81
N GLY A 469 21.14 -0.42 -19.48
CA GLY A 469 21.37 0.88 -18.84
C GLY A 469 21.70 0.86 -17.36
N LEU A 470 21.55 -0.26 -16.65
CA LEU A 470 21.93 -0.39 -15.24
C LEU A 470 22.66 -1.71 -14.95
N GLN A 471 23.50 -1.68 -13.93
CA GLN A 471 24.23 -2.80 -13.38
C GLN A 471 23.82 -3.07 -11.93
N VAL A 472 23.91 -4.34 -11.52
CA VAL A 472 23.62 -4.74 -10.13
C VAL A 472 24.61 -4.05 -9.18
N GLY A 473 24.10 -3.50 -8.09
CA GLY A 473 24.88 -2.76 -7.09
C GLY A 473 24.88 -1.24 -7.27
N GLU A 474 24.49 -0.72 -8.43
CA GLU A 474 24.24 0.72 -8.60
C GLU A 474 23.07 1.17 -7.72
N VAL A 475 23.02 2.46 -7.38
CA VAL A 475 21.96 3.00 -6.52
C VAL A 475 21.08 3.94 -7.33
N VAL A 476 19.77 3.74 -7.28
CA VAL A 476 18.77 4.56 -7.97
C VAL A 476 17.85 5.27 -7.00
N VAL A 477 17.36 6.45 -7.37
CA VAL A 477 16.41 7.22 -6.58
C VAL A 477 14.99 6.69 -6.81
N THR A 478 14.35 6.17 -5.76
CA THR A 478 12.98 5.63 -5.80
C THR A 478 11.91 6.66 -5.42
N ASN A 479 12.22 7.57 -4.48
CA ASN A 479 11.39 8.71 -4.12
C ASN A 479 12.22 9.98 -4.25
N GLY A 480 11.65 11.07 -4.78
CA GLY A 480 12.38 12.33 -4.99
C GLY A 480 13.09 12.46 -6.35
N ALA A 481 12.98 11.46 -7.24
CA ALA A 481 13.66 11.47 -8.56
C ALA A 481 13.25 12.67 -9.44
N TYR A 482 12.00 13.14 -9.33
CA TYR A 482 11.56 14.33 -10.05
C TYR A 482 12.23 15.61 -9.54
N GLN A 483 12.44 15.74 -8.23
CA GLN A 483 13.10 16.89 -7.62
C GLN A 483 14.57 16.97 -8.05
N VAL A 484 15.27 15.82 -8.11
CA VAL A 484 16.63 15.76 -8.68
C VAL A 484 16.62 16.17 -10.15
N LYS A 485 15.66 15.66 -10.95
CA LYS A 485 15.48 16.08 -12.36
C LYS A 485 15.21 17.58 -12.49
N MET A 486 14.50 18.21 -11.55
CA MET A 486 14.28 19.66 -11.58
C MET A 486 15.55 20.44 -11.23
N ALA A 487 16.36 19.95 -10.29
CA ALA A 487 17.62 20.56 -9.91
C ALA A 487 18.55 20.71 -11.13
N SER A 488 18.63 19.69 -11.98
CA SER A 488 19.44 19.72 -13.22
C SER A 488 18.99 20.76 -14.25
N MET A 489 17.72 21.18 -14.23
CA MET A 489 17.19 22.17 -15.17
C MET A 489 17.28 23.60 -14.65
N SER A 490 17.51 23.77 -13.35
CA SER A 490 17.55 25.09 -12.70
C SER A 490 18.87 25.85 -12.96
N GLY A 491 19.89 25.20 -13.53
CA GLY A 491 21.12 25.82 -14.03
C GLY A 491 21.95 26.58 -12.98
N SER A 492 21.65 26.40 -11.69
CA SER A 492 22.40 27.00 -10.59
C SER A 492 23.21 25.91 -9.93
N THR A 493 24.49 25.83 -10.28
CA THR A 493 25.51 25.19 -9.44
C THR A 493 25.39 25.87 -8.08
N PRO A 494 25.05 25.14 -6.99
CA PRO A 494 25.04 25.74 -5.66
C PRO A 494 26.46 26.26 -5.39
N ALA A 495 26.60 27.56 -5.10
CA ALA A 495 27.88 28.08 -4.66
C ALA A 495 28.30 27.30 -3.41
N HIS A 496 29.44 26.62 -3.46
CA HIS A 496 30.09 26.06 -2.27
C HIS A 496 30.43 27.22 -1.33
N GLY A 497 29.48 27.57 -0.48
CA GLY A 497 29.59 28.63 0.51
C GLY A 497 29.45 28.04 1.90
N HIS A 498 30.51 27.42 2.40
CA HIS A 498 30.64 27.21 3.83
C HIS A 498 31.36 28.44 4.41
N GLU A 499 30.61 29.34 5.05
CA GLU A 499 31.21 30.30 5.99
C GLU A 499 31.83 29.54 7.16
N HIS A 500 33.07 29.91 7.48
CA HIS A 500 33.89 29.36 8.56
C HIS A 500 33.65 30.06 9.90
#